data_AF-A0A2K3J890-F1
#
_entry.id   AF-A0A2K3J890-F1
#
_cell.length_a   1.000
_cell.length_b   1.000
_cell.length_c   1.000
_cell.angle_alpha   90.00
_cell.angle_beta   90.00
_cell.angle_gamma   90.00
#
_symmetry.space_group_name_H-M   'P 1'
#
loop_
_entity.id
_entity.type
_entity.pdbx_description
1 polymer ?
#
loop_
_entity_poly.entity_id
_entity_poly.type
_entity_poly.pdbx_seq_one_letter_code
_entity_poly.pdbx_strand_id
1 'polypeptide(L)'
;MEEKGSPSIKKAIDELLDTGIFKVIAKRNSEEFAKKLAVWLVRYILMASSMNESLKIDIEEILFNLHGEKFRKILEITEKTFQITKNNTDKYNRYIW
;
A
#
# COMPACT_ATOMS: atom_id res chain seq x y z
N MET A 1 24.82 6.57 21.65
CA MET A 1 23.61 7.36 21.36
C MET A 1 22.61 6.40 20.78
N GLU A 2 21.56 6.07 21.53
CA GLU A 2 20.45 5.26 21.03
C GLU A 2 19.75 6.02 19.90
N GLU A 3 19.71 5.44 18.70
CA GLU A 3 18.89 5.94 17.61
C GLU A 3 17.42 5.86 18.02
N LYS A 4 16.87 7.00 18.44
CA LYS A 4 15.44 7.18 18.63
C LYS A 4 14.74 7.00 17.29
N GLY A 5 14.13 5.83 17.09
CA GLY A 5 12.89 5.71 16.32
C GLY A 5 12.99 5.23 14.87
N SER A 6 13.87 4.27 14.54
CA SER A 6 13.63 3.48 13.33
C SER A 6 12.40 2.58 13.55
N PRO A 7 11.35 2.66 12.72
CA PRO A 7 10.22 1.75 12.85
C PRO A 7 10.72 0.33 12.62
N SER A 8 10.55 -0.55 13.61
CA SER A 8 10.93 -1.95 13.43
C SER A 8 10.01 -2.58 12.37
N ILE A 9 10.56 -3.47 11.54
CA ILE A 9 9.78 -4.22 10.53
C ILE A 9 8.54 -4.86 11.16
N LYS A 10 8.71 -5.38 12.39
CA LYS A 10 7.60 -5.94 13.17
C LYS A 10 6.52 -4.90 13.44
N LYS A 11 6.89 -3.70 13.89
CA LYS A 11 5.94 -2.62 14.14
C LYS A 11 5.19 -2.20 12.88
N ALA A 12 5.87 -2.12 11.73
CA ALA A 12 5.23 -1.81 10.45
C ALA A 12 4.21 -2.89 10.03
N ILE A 13 4.51 -4.17 10.28
CA ILE A 13 3.57 -5.28 10.04
C ILE A 13 2.36 -5.15 10.97
N ASP A 14 2.58 -4.90 12.26
CA ASP A 14 1.51 -4.76 13.24
C ASP A 14 0.60 -3.57 12.90
N GLU A 15 1.17 -2.43 12.52
CA GLU A 15 0.43 -1.25 12.06
C GLU A 15 -0.40 -1.54 10.80
N LEU A 16 0.15 -2.29 9.84
CA LEU A 16 -0.60 -2.72 8.65
C LEU A 16 -1.79 -3.60 9.00
N LEU A 17 -1.61 -4.56 9.91
CA LEU A 17 -2.67 -5.45 10.38
C LEU A 17 -3.80 -4.71 11.10
N ASP A 18 -3.48 -3.59 11.74
CA ASP A 18 -4.46 -2.75 12.41
C ASP A 18 -5.28 -1.84 11.48
N THR A 19 -4.90 -1.74 10.19
CA THR A 19 -5.66 -0.96 9.22
C THR A 19 -7.04 -1.55 8.93
N GLY A 20 -7.99 -0.69 8.55
CA GLY A 20 -9.33 -1.13 8.15
C GLY A 20 -9.31 -2.12 6.97
N ILE A 21 -8.38 -1.95 6.03
CA ILE A 21 -8.24 -2.83 4.87
C ILE A 21 -7.83 -4.24 5.30
N PHE A 22 -6.80 -4.38 6.14
CA PHE A 22 -6.33 -5.68 6.60
C PHE A 22 -7.33 -6.35 7.54
N LYS A 23 -8.06 -5.58 8.36
CA LYS A 23 -9.19 -6.10 9.16
C LYS A 23 -10.29 -6.70 8.28
N VAL A 24 -10.62 -6.08 7.15
CA VAL A 24 -11.58 -6.64 6.18
C VAL A 24 -11.03 -7.88 5.48
N ILE A 25 -9.76 -7.87 5.08
CA ILE A 25 -9.10 -9.02 4.44
C ILE A 25 -9.06 -10.21 5.39
N ALA A 26 -8.70 -10.00 6.66
CA ALA A 26 -8.66 -11.03 7.69
C ALA A 26 -10.03 -11.68 7.90
N LYS A 27 -11.09 -10.88 7.98
CA LYS A 27 -12.48 -11.38 8.09
C LYS A 27 -12.90 -12.25 6.90
N ARG A 28 -12.42 -11.95 5.68
CA ARG A 28 -12.81 -12.66 4.46
C ARG A 28 -11.95 -13.89 4.14
N ASN A 29 -10.69 -13.91 4.56
CA ASN A 29 -9.69 -14.89 4.09
C ASN A 29 -8.89 -15.57 5.21
N SER A 30 -9.21 -15.32 6.49
CA SER A 30 -8.47 -15.67 7.72
C SER A 30 -7.39 -14.66 8.15
N GLU A 31 -7.14 -14.61 9.46
CA GLU A 31 -6.08 -13.81 10.07
C GLU A 31 -4.69 -14.24 9.59
N GLU A 32 -4.47 -15.55 9.39
CA GLU A 32 -3.20 -16.07 8.91
C GLU A 32 -2.87 -15.56 7.49
N PHE A 33 -3.88 -15.55 6.61
CA PHE A 33 -3.73 -14.98 5.28
C PHE A 33 -3.38 -13.49 5.34
N ALA A 34 -4.10 -12.71 6.14
CA ALA A 34 -3.82 -11.28 6.31
C ALA A 34 -2.40 -11.03 6.85
N LYS A 35 -1.95 -11.83 7.82
CA LYS A 35 -0.58 -11.77 8.36
C LYS A 35 0.48 -12.08 7.32
N LYS A 36 0.29 -13.15 6.53
CA LYS A 36 1.19 -13.49 5.42
C LYS A 36 1.24 -12.36 4.38
N LEU A 37 0.09 -11.78 4.05
CA LEU A 37 0.01 -10.66 3.11
C LEU A 37 0.75 -9.41 3.64
N ALA A 38 0.60 -9.07 4.92
CA ALA A 38 1.26 -7.90 5.52
C ALA A 38 2.78 -8.06 5.48
N VAL A 39 3.28 -9.25 5.82
CA VAL A 39 4.72 -9.58 5.72
C VAL A 39 5.22 -9.43 4.29
N TRP A 40 4.48 -9.96 3.31
CA TRP A 40 4.85 -9.86 1.89
C TRP A 40 4.84 -8.42 1.39
N LEU A 41 3.88 -7.60 1.81
CA LEU A 41 3.81 -6.19 1.44
C LEU A 41 5.02 -5.41 1.96
N VAL A 42 5.39 -5.60 3.23
CA VAL A 42 6.57 -4.95 3.81
C VAL A 42 7.84 -5.38 3.08
N ARG A 43 8.01 -6.69 2.80
CA ARG A 43 9.15 -7.18 2.01
C ARG A 43 9.21 -6.54 0.63
N TYR A 44 8.07 -6.41 -0.03
CA TYR A 44 7.99 -5.83 -1.37
C TYR A 44 8.41 -4.35 -1.35
N ILE A 45 7.92 -3.57 -0.38
CA ILE A 45 8.31 -2.17 -0.20
C ILE A 45 9.82 -2.04 0.03
N LEU A 46 10.40 -2.88 0.90
CA LEU A 46 11.84 -2.86 1.17
C LEU A 46 12.66 -3.21 -0.09
N MET A 47 12.21 -4.20 -0.86
CA MET A 47 12.86 -4.57 -2.12
C MET A 47 12.79 -3.43 -3.14
N ALA A 48 11.61 -2.83 -3.34
CA ALA A 48 11.43 -1.71 -4.25
C ALA A 48 12.28 -0.49 -3.83
N SER A 49 12.31 -0.17 -2.54
CA SER A 49 13.17 0.90 -1.99
C SER A 49 14.64 0.63 -2.27
N SER A 50 15.11 -0.60 -2.03
CA SER A 50 16.50 -0.99 -2.28
C SER A 50 16.87 -0.91 -3.76
N MET A 51 15.96 -1.32 -4.67
CA MET A 51 16.16 -1.20 -6.11
C MET A 51 16.19 0.26 -6.57
N ASN A 52 15.30 1.11 -6.05
CA ASN A 52 15.33 2.54 -6.37
C ASN A 52 16.65 3.17 -5.89
N GLU A 53 17.06 2.92 -4.65
CA GLU A 53 18.30 3.47 -4.10
C GLU A 53 19.53 3.04 -4.91
N SER A 54 19.62 1.74 -5.21
CA SER A 54 20.81 1.12 -5.80
C SER A 54 20.89 1.24 -7.32
N LEU A 55 19.74 1.14 -8.00
CA LEU A 55 19.66 1.03 -9.47
C LEU A 55 18.96 2.23 -10.12
N LYS A 56 18.39 3.16 -9.32
CA LYS A 56 17.59 4.30 -9.81
C LYS A 56 16.39 3.90 -10.67
N ILE A 57 15.91 2.66 -10.49
CA ILE A 57 14.70 2.15 -11.15
C ILE A 57 13.49 2.61 -10.33
N ASP A 58 12.55 3.27 -10.99
CA ASP A 58 11.34 3.76 -10.33
C ASP A 58 10.36 2.61 -10.00
N ILE A 59 9.51 2.81 -9.00
CA ILE A 59 8.58 1.78 -8.54
C ILE A 59 7.57 1.40 -9.63
N GLU A 60 7.13 2.34 -10.46
CA GLU A 60 6.26 2.11 -11.60
C GLU A 60 6.93 1.22 -12.64
N GLU A 61 8.22 1.39 -12.88
CA GLU A 61 9.00 0.56 -13.80
C GLU A 61 9.19 -0.85 -13.23
N ILE A 62 9.47 -0.98 -11.92
CA ILE A 62 9.52 -2.28 -11.23
C ILE A 62 8.19 -3.02 -11.37
N LEU A 63 7.08 -2.34 -11.09
CA LEU A 63 5.73 -2.91 -11.15
C LEU A 63 5.32 -3.27 -12.57
N PHE A 64 5.65 -2.43 -13.55
CA PHE A 64 5.41 -2.71 -14.96
C PHE A 64 6.22 -3.92 -15.44
N ASN A 65 7.51 -4.01 -15.07
CA ASN A 65 8.37 -5.14 -15.45
C ASN A 65 7.90 -6.47 -14.84
N LEU A 66 7.34 -6.45 -13.63
CA LEU A 66 6.87 -7.65 -12.93
C LEU A 66 5.47 -8.12 -13.37
N HIS A 67 4.58 -7.19 -13.67
CA HIS A 67 3.15 -7.49 -13.87
C HIS A 67 2.62 -7.12 -15.26
N GLY A 68 3.43 -6.47 -16.09
CA GLY A 68 3.10 -6.07 -17.46
C GLY A 68 1.82 -5.23 -17.54
N GLU A 69 1.02 -5.45 -18.58
CA GLU A 69 -0.25 -4.74 -18.79
C GLU A 69 -1.27 -4.91 -17.65
N LYS A 70 -1.17 -5.97 -16.83
CA LYS A 70 -2.07 -6.15 -15.68
C LYS A 70 -1.85 -5.07 -14.61
N PHE A 71 -0.63 -4.53 -14.49
CA PHE A 71 -0.34 -3.40 -13.62
C PHE A 71 -1.13 -2.15 -14.03
N ARG A 72 -1.17 -1.84 -15.34
CA ARG A 72 -1.93 -0.68 -15.85
C ARG A 72 -3.40 -0.75 -15.47
N LYS A 73 -4.00 -1.94 -15.56
CA LYS A 73 -5.41 -2.14 -15.16
C LYS A 73 -5.63 -1.91 -13.66
N ILE A 74 -4.69 -2.31 -12.81
CA ILE A 74 -4.76 -2.06 -11.36
C ILE A 74 -4.67 -0.55 -11.10
N LEU A 75 -3.70 0.14 -11.71
CA LEU A 75 -3.55 1.60 -11.63
C LEU A 75 -4.82 2.33 -12.07
N GLU A 76 -5.40 1.96 -13.21
CA GLU A 76 -6.63 2.59 -13.70
C GLU A 76 -7.79 2.44 -12.71
N ILE A 77 -7.94 1.26 -12.08
CA ILE A 77 -9.01 1.00 -11.12
C ILE A 77 -8.78 1.81 -9.83
N THR A 78 -7.54 1.82 -9.32
CA THR A 78 -7.22 2.57 -8.11
C THR A 78 -7.35 4.07 -8.34
N GLU A 79 -6.86 4.58 -9.47
CA GLU A 79 -6.91 6.00 -9.81
C GLU A 79 -8.35 6.49 -10.02
N LYS A 80 -9.21 5.71 -10.71
CA LYS A 80 -10.66 6.01 -10.79
C LYS A 80 -11.28 6.07 -9.41
N THR A 81 -10.90 5.16 -8.51
CA THR A 81 -11.43 5.15 -7.13
C THR A 81 -11.03 6.42 -6.38
N PHE A 82 -9.76 6.84 -6.46
CA PHE A 82 -9.26 8.06 -5.82
C PHE A 82 -9.84 9.35 -6.42
N GLN A 83 -10.01 9.43 -7.74
CA GLN A 83 -10.65 10.57 -8.40
C GLN A 83 -12.14 10.70 -8.02
N ILE A 84 -12.86 9.57 -7.90
CA ILE A 84 -14.23 9.54 -7.39
C ILE A 84 -14.27 10.02 -5.94
N THR A 85 -13.31 9.62 -5.10
CA THR A 85 -13.22 10.11 -3.71
C THR A 85 -13.02 11.62 -3.68
N LYS A 86 -12.09 12.18 -4.48
CA LYS A 86 -11.81 13.63 -4.54
C LYS A 86 -13.04 14.45 -4.95
N ASN A 87 -13.74 14.01 -6.01
CA ASN A 87 -14.98 14.67 -6.48
C ASN A 87 -16.12 14.60 -5.45
N ASN A 88 -16.16 13.55 -4.62
CA ASN A 88 -17.14 13.43 -3.55
C ASN A 88 -16.78 14.29 -2.33
N THR A 89 -15.50 14.44 -1.99
CA THR A 89 -15.05 15.33 -0.90
C THR A 89 -15.39 16.79 -1.20
N ASP A 90 -15.21 17.22 -2.46
CA ASP A 90 -15.59 18.58 -2.91
C ASP A 90 -17.12 18.80 -2.90
N LYS A 91 -17.92 17.74 -2.98
CA LYS A 91 -19.38 17.80 -2.90
C LYS A 91 -19.87 17.83 -1.45
N TYR A 92 -19.19 17.16 -0.52
CA TYR A 92 -19.50 17.21 0.92
C TYR A 92 -19.11 18.55 1.57
N ASN A 93 -18.03 19.19 1.11
CA ASN A 93 -17.65 20.54 1.58
C ASN A 93 -18.63 21.66 1.15
N ARG A 94 -19.62 21.39 0.30
CA ARG A 94 -20.69 22.35 -0.04
C ARG A 94 -21.93 22.26 0.84
N TYR A 95 -22.00 21.29 1.76
CA TYR A 95 -23.16 21.11 2.67
C TYR A 95 -22.85 21.47 4.13
N ILE A 96 -21.70 22.10 4.38
CA ILE A 96 -21.42 22.76 5.66
C ILE A 96 -21.51 24.27 5.39
N TRP A 97 -22.73 24.79 5.47
CA TRP A 97 -23.06 26.21 5.63
C TRP A 97 -24.25 26.30 6.57
#